data_AF-A0A0S4I3I4-F1
#
_entry.id   AF-A0A0S4I3I4-F1
#
_cell.length_a   1.000
_cell.length_b   1.000
_cell.length_c   1.000
_cell.angle_alpha   90.00
_cell.angle_beta   90.00
_cell.angle_gamma   90.00
#
_symmetry.space_group_name_H-M   'P 1'
#
loop_
_entity.id
_entity.type
_entity.pdbx_description
1 polymer ?
#
loop_
_entity_poly.entity_id
_entity_poly.type
_entity_poly.pdbx_seq_one_letter_code
_entity_poly.pdbx_strand_id
1 'polypeptide(L)'
;MVKQFDVIKVNNPDEAKSELYVVVSNDYVNSNSPYIWTYPVFQRDRIYLTDIELVTKQYNYYGVIDCGIIGHIDLNKKAIKVLDKLQPRIQNKLMESIQAHIETI
;
A
#
# COMPACT_ATOMS: atom_id res chain seq x y z
N MET A 1 -2.02 15.29 -1.40
CA MET A 1 -1.92 14.60 -0.09
C MET A 1 -2.27 13.14 -0.32
N VAL A 2 -1.43 12.23 0.17
CA VAL A 2 -1.67 10.78 0.08
C VAL A 2 -2.73 10.38 1.11
N LYS A 3 -3.70 9.56 0.72
CA LYS A 3 -4.80 9.11 1.59
C LYS A 3 -4.75 7.61 1.84
N GLN A 4 -5.45 7.16 2.88
CA GLN A 4 -5.59 5.73 3.14
C GLN A 4 -6.19 5.01 1.92
N PHE A 5 -5.64 3.84 1.62
CA PHE A 5 -5.97 2.97 0.48
C PHE A 5 -5.64 3.51 -0.90
N ASP A 6 -4.89 4.61 -0.99
CA ASP A 6 -4.32 5.04 -2.25
C ASP A 6 -3.25 4.02 -2.69
N VAL A 7 -3.27 3.70 -3.99
CA VAL A 7 -2.18 2.96 -4.64
C VAL A 7 -1.19 4.01 -5.14
N ILE A 8 0.04 3.91 -4.66
CA ILE A 8 1.08 4.89 -4.96
C ILE A 8 2.25 4.24 -5.68
N LYS A 9 2.90 5.05 -6.50
CA LYS A 9 4.20 4.77 -7.09
C LYS A 9 5.25 5.59 -6.39
N VAL A 10 6.33 4.95 -5.98
CA VAL A 10 7.51 5.58 -5.40
C VAL A 10 8.64 5.45 -6.41
N ASN A 11 9.19 6.59 -6.81
CA ASN A 11 10.37 6.62 -7.67
C ASN A 11 11.60 6.86 -6.79
N ASN A 12 12.53 5.92 -6.79
CA ASN A 12 13.85 6.11 -6.21
C ASN A 12 14.74 6.83 -7.24
N PRO A 13 15.31 8.00 -6.93
CA PRO A 13 16.18 8.71 -7.86
C PRO A 13 17.38 7.87 -8.32
N ASP A 14 17.85 6.99 -7.43
CA ASP A 14 19.04 6.16 -7.62
C ASP A 14 18.74 4.79 -8.24
N GLU A 15 17.47 4.45 -8.46
CA GLU A 15 17.07 3.16 -9.02
C GLU A 15 16.25 3.33 -10.29
N ALA A 16 16.60 2.59 -11.34
CA ALA A 16 15.83 2.56 -12.57
C ALA A 16 14.43 1.94 -12.41
N LYS A 17 14.17 1.29 -11.26
CA LYS A 17 12.91 0.62 -10.94
C LYS A 17 12.09 1.46 -10.00
N SER A 18 10.82 1.56 -10.32
CA SER A 18 9.81 2.15 -9.45
C SER A 18 9.07 1.08 -8.68
N GLU A 19 8.75 1.38 -7.42
CA GLU A 19 8.05 0.48 -6.52
C GLU A 19 6.59 0.92 -6.37
N LEU A 20 5.69 -0.05 -6.17
CA LEU A 20 4.28 0.18 -5.95
C LEU A 20 3.90 -0.18 -4.53
N TYR A 21 3.02 0.62 -3.94
CA TYR A 21 2.56 0.43 -2.57
C TYR A 21 1.08 0.75 -2.43
N VAL A 22 0.46 0.17 -1.40
CA VAL A 22 -0.83 0.60 -0.87
C VAL A 22 -0.61 1.30 0.45
N VAL A 23 -1.22 2.47 0.61
CA VAL A 23 -1.18 3.24 1.86
C VAL A 23 -2.20 2.66 2.84
N VAL A 24 -1.77 2.38 4.07
CA VAL A 24 -2.65 1.82 5.11
C VAL A 24 -2.79 2.69 6.36
N SER A 25 -1.88 3.63 6.57
CA SER A 25 -2.06 4.67 7.59
C SER A 25 -3.28 5.54 7.25
N ASN A 26 -4.05 5.91 8.29
CA ASN A 26 -5.26 6.69 8.15
C ASN A 26 -4.96 8.16 7.73
N ASP A 27 -6.00 8.86 7.28
CA ASP A 27 -5.87 10.23 6.76
C ASP A 27 -5.37 11.22 7.82
N TYR A 28 -5.66 10.99 9.11
CA TYR A 28 -5.15 11.83 10.20
C TYR A 28 -3.62 11.74 10.30
N VAL A 29 -3.06 10.51 10.31
CA VAL A 29 -1.62 10.29 10.30
C VAL A 29 -1.00 10.89 9.04
N ASN A 30 -1.57 10.60 7.87
CA ASN A 30 -1.02 11.06 6.59
C ASN A 30 -1.00 12.60 6.44
N SER A 31 -1.87 13.31 7.16
CA SER A 31 -1.94 14.78 7.13
C SER A 31 -0.98 15.45 8.11
N ASN A 32 -0.53 14.73 9.14
CA ASN A 32 0.20 15.31 10.28
C ASN A 32 1.59 14.69 10.49
N SER A 33 2.01 13.75 9.64
CA SER A 33 3.28 13.04 9.71
C SER A 33 3.97 13.06 8.35
N PRO A 34 5.31 13.20 8.29
CA PRO A 34 6.05 12.98 7.06
C PRO A 34 6.15 11.48 6.71
N TYR A 35 5.76 10.59 7.63
CA TYR A 35 5.77 9.14 7.44
C TYR A 35 4.36 8.61 7.20
N ILE A 36 4.22 7.79 6.15
CA ILE A 36 3.05 6.96 5.88
C ILE A 36 3.39 5.49 6.09
N TRP A 37 2.38 4.67 6.41
CA TRP A 37 2.51 3.22 6.48
C TRP A 37 1.99 2.58 5.21
N THR A 38 2.67 1.54 4.75
CA THR A 38 2.40 0.95 3.44
C THR A 38 2.59 -0.56 3.41
N TYR A 39 1.82 -1.22 2.56
CA TYR A 39 2.13 -2.57 2.07
C TYR A 39 2.74 -2.51 0.66
N PRO A 40 3.78 -3.30 0.36
CA PRO A 40 4.33 -3.40 -0.98
C PRO A 40 3.37 -4.12 -1.93
N VAL A 41 3.43 -3.72 -3.20
CA VAL A 41 2.67 -4.32 -4.28
C VAL A 41 3.62 -4.93 -5.29
N PHE A 42 3.41 -6.20 -5.60
CA PHE A 42 4.20 -6.94 -6.58
C PHE A 42 3.36 -7.28 -7.81
N GLN A 43 3.91 -7.04 -9.00
CA GLN A 43 3.29 -7.39 -10.28
C GLN A 43 3.54 -8.87 -10.60
N ARG A 44 2.95 -9.74 -9.79
CA ARG A 44 3.00 -11.20 -9.93
C ARG A 44 1.69 -11.82 -9.46
N ASP A 45 1.52 -13.10 -9.76
CA ASP A 45 0.42 -13.89 -9.22
C ASP A 45 0.60 -14.16 -7.72
N ARG A 46 -0.50 -14.58 -7.09
CA ARG A 46 -0.54 -14.95 -5.68
C ARG A 46 0.34 -16.16 -5.40
N ILE A 47 1.24 -16.05 -4.43
CA ILE A 47 2.15 -17.12 -4.01
C ILE A 47 2.03 -17.38 -2.51
N TYR A 48 1.82 -16.33 -1.71
CA TYR A 48 1.75 -16.43 -0.25
C TYR A 48 0.30 -16.35 0.26
N LEU A 49 0.08 -16.90 1.46
CA LEU A 49 -1.22 -16.80 2.12
C LEU A 49 -1.56 -15.35 2.48
N THR A 50 -0.54 -14.55 2.80
CA THR A 50 -0.62 -13.11 3.11
C THR A 50 -0.84 -12.24 1.88
N ASP A 51 -0.70 -12.78 0.67
CA ASP A 51 -0.98 -12.03 -0.55
C ASP A 51 -2.48 -11.80 -0.70
N ILE A 52 -2.87 -10.54 -0.91
CA ILE A 52 -4.22 -10.13 -1.32
C ILE A 52 -4.14 -9.62 -2.75
N GLU A 53 -5.03 -10.09 -3.63
CA GLU A 53 -5.10 -9.58 -5.01
C GLU A 53 -5.32 -8.07 -5.04
N LEU A 54 -4.50 -7.37 -5.84
CA LEU A 54 -4.67 -5.95 -6.07
C LEU A 54 -5.90 -5.73 -6.94
N VAL A 55 -6.90 -5.04 -6.40
CA VAL A 55 -8.04 -4.59 -7.19
C VAL A 55 -8.29 -3.11 -6.91
N THR A 56 -8.02 -2.30 -7.93
CA THR A 56 -8.17 -0.85 -7.88
C THR A 56 -9.51 -0.41 -8.47
N LYS A 57 -9.94 0.82 -8.20
CA LYS A 57 -11.22 1.34 -8.68
C LYS A 57 -11.28 1.42 -10.21
N GLN A 58 -10.17 1.75 -10.86
CA GLN A 58 -10.10 1.89 -12.31
C GLN A 58 -9.59 0.61 -13.01
N TYR A 59 -9.27 -0.45 -12.26
CA TYR A 59 -8.76 -1.73 -12.79
C TYR A 59 -7.51 -1.62 -13.66
N ASN A 60 -6.72 -0.55 -13.48
CA ASN A 60 -5.54 -0.26 -14.30
C ASN A 60 -4.27 -0.98 -13.84
N TYR A 61 -4.32 -1.66 -12.69
CA TYR A 61 -3.16 -2.30 -12.08
C TYR A 61 -3.48 -3.74 -11.72
N TYR A 62 -2.54 -4.63 -12.04
CA TYR A 62 -2.54 -6.04 -11.69
C TYR A 62 -1.40 -6.32 -10.71
N GLY A 63 -1.59 -7.33 -9.86
CA GLY A 63 -0.59 -7.85 -8.96
C GLY A 63 -1.19 -8.27 -7.63
N VAL A 64 -0.33 -8.33 -6.61
CA VAL A 64 -0.71 -8.66 -5.25
C VAL A 64 -0.15 -7.65 -4.27
N ILE A 65 -0.89 -7.42 -3.19
CA ILE A 65 -0.51 -6.65 -2.03
C ILE A 65 0.03 -7.67 -1.01
N ASP A 66 1.32 -7.60 -0.70
CA ASP A 66 1.90 -8.50 0.31
C ASP A 66 1.63 -7.93 1.71
N CYS A 67 0.65 -8.52 2.38
CA CYS A 67 0.21 -8.05 3.70
C CYS A 67 1.07 -8.61 4.85
N GLY A 68 2.10 -9.42 4.55
CA GLY A 68 3.05 -9.91 5.54
C GLY A 68 4.10 -8.88 5.94
N ILE A 69 4.23 -7.77 5.18
CA ILE A 69 5.28 -6.78 5.36
C ILE A 69 4.68 -5.37 5.44
N ILE A 70 4.42 -4.89 6.65
CA ILE A 70 4.07 -3.48 6.85
C ILE A 70 5.35 -2.63 6.95
N GLY A 71 5.49 -1.67 6.04
CA GLY A 71 6.62 -0.74 5.98
C GLY A 71 6.20 0.71 6.22
N HIS A 72 7.17 1.61 6.18
CA HIS A 72 6.92 3.05 6.20
C HIS A 72 7.69 3.77 5.10
N ILE A 73 7.15 4.90 4.63
CA ILE A 73 7.78 5.76 3.63
C ILE A 73 7.84 7.19 4.15
N ASP A 74 9.03 7.80 4.05
CA ASP A 74 9.25 9.22 4.29
C ASP A 74 8.88 10.05 3.05
N LEU A 75 7.75 10.75 3.13
CA LEU A 75 7.19 11.59 2.07
C LEU A 75 8.14 12.73 1.67
N ASN A 76 9.07 13.14 2.54
CA ASN A 76 10.00 14.24 2.26
C ASN A 76 11.22 13.79 1.44
N LYS A 77 11.49 12.48 1.39
CA LYS A 77 12.69 11.93 0.73
C LYS A 77 12.41 11.20 -0.57
N LYS A 78 11.13 11.01 -0.93
CA LYS A 78 10.72 10.16 -2.04
C LYS A 78 9.79 10.92 -2.98
N ALA A 79 9.99 10.75 -4.29
CA ALA A 79 9.05 11.24 -5.29
C ALA A 79 7.86 10.27 -5.39
N ILE A 80 6.68 10.73 -4.99
CA ILE A 80 5.47 9.90 -4.89
C ILE A 80 4.43 10.37 -5.88
N LYS A 81 3.82 9.41 -6.58
CA LYS A 81 2.67 9.62 -7.46
C LYS A 81 1.51 8.74 -7.00
N VAL A 82 0.37 9.35 -6.68
CA VAL A 82 -0.90 8.62 -6.49
C VAL A 82 -1.39 8.15 -7.87
N LEU A 83 -1.65 6.86 -7.99
CA LEU A 83 -2.03 6.22 -9.26
C LEU A 83 -3.52 5.88 -9.31
N ASP A 84 -4.04 5.29 -8.24
CA ASP A 84 -5.44 4.88 -8.13
C ASP A 84 -5.79 4.70 -6.64
N LYS A 85 -6.95 4.12 -6.37
CA LYS A 85 -7.42 3.77 -5.03
C LYS A 85 -7.96 2.35 -5.03
N LEU A 86 -7.82 1.63 -3.92
CA LEU A 86 -8.37 0.29 -3.79
C LEU A 86 -9.90 0.29 -3.81
N GLN A 87 -10.47 -0.84 -4.25
CA GLN A 87 -11.90 -1.08 -4.13
C GLN A 87 -12.31 -1.33 -2.68
N PRO A 88 -13.53 -0.94 -2.25
CA PRO A 88 -14.00 -1.14 -0.88
C PRO A 88 -13.86 -2.58 -0.37
N ARG A 89 -14.12 -3.58 -1.22
CA ARG A 89 -13.95 -5.00 -0.86
C ARG A 89 -12.52 -5.37 -0.46
N ILE A 90 -11.51 -4.74 -1.07
CA ILE A 90 -10.10 -4.98 -0.77
C ILE A 90 -9.67 -4.16 0.45
N GLN A 91 -10.22 -2.95 0.62
CA GLN A 91 -9.99 -2.12 1.81
C GLN A 91 -10.35 -2.87 3.09
N ASN A 92 -11.52 -3.53 3.12
CA ASN A 92 -11.94 -4.32 4.27
C ASN A 92 -10.98 -5.47 4.58
N LYS A 93 -10.59 -6.26 3.56
CA LYS A 93 -9.63 -7.36 3.72
C LYS A 93 -8.26 -6.90 4.25
N LEU A 94 -7.81 -5.72 3.83
CA LEU A 94 -6.58 -5.12 4.35
C LEU A 94 -6.69 -4.76 5.82
N MET A 95 -7.81 -4.19 6.24
CA MET A 95 -8.03 -3.86 7.65
C MET A 95 -8.10 -5.11 8.52
N GLU A 96 -8.78 -6.17 8.06
CA GLU A 96 -8.78 -7.49 8.71
C GLU A 96 -7.36 -8.06 8.83
N SER A 97 -6.55 -7.93 7.78
CA SER A 97 -5.16 -8.37 7.80
C SER A 97 -4.34 -7.60 8.84
N ILE A 98 -4.49 -6.28 8.94
CA ILE A 98 -3.81 -5.47 9.97
C ILE A 98 -4.25 -5.90 11.37
N GLN A 99 -5.55 -6.09 11.59
CA GLN A 99 -6.09 -6.54 12.88
C GLN A 99 -5.51 -7.88 13.32
N ALA A 100 -5.39 -8.85 12.41
CA ALA A 100 -4.81 -10.16 12.69
C ALA A 100 -3.34 -10.11 13.15
N HIS A 101 -2.60 -9.03 12.87
CA HIS A 101 -1.23 -8.82 13.34
C HIS A 101 -1.13 -8.01 14.64
N ILE A 102 -2.24 -7.40 15.09
CA ILE A 102 -2.30 -6.59 16.32
C ILE A 102 -2.96 -7.37 17.46
N GLU A 103 -3.83 -8.33 17.15
CA GLU A 103 -4.41 -9.24 18.15
C GLU A 103 -3.28 -10.00 18.85
N THR A 104 -3.03 -9.60 20.09
CA THR A 104 -2.16 -10.32 21.02
C THR A 104 -2.97 -11.50 21.52
N ILE A 105 -2.51 -12.72 21.27
CA ILE A 105 -3.07 -13.95 21.87
C ILE A 105 -2.98 -13.84 23.39
#